data_AF-A0A426RK20-F1
#
_entry.id   AF-A0A426RK20-F1
#
_cell.length_a   1.000
_cell.length_b   1.000
_cell.length_c   1.000
_cell.angle_alpha   90.00
_cell.angle_beta   90.00
_cell.angle_gamma   90.00
#
_symmetry.space_group_name_H-M   'P 1'
#
loop_
_entity.id
_entity.type
_entity.pdbx_description
1 polymer ?
#
loop_
_entity_poly.entity_id
_entity_poly.type
_entity_poly.pdbx_seq_one_letter_code
_entity_poly.pdbx_strand_id
1 'polypeptide(L)'
;MKKSLQISVKNPCSENFANFRSTEQGGFCDQCQKEVIDFTRLSDLEVVQHFKKDNGSTCGRFRISQLKIYEFESVGIMNMNIFPKSFGIASFSLLALCATAPVQSQEVAQATPKMEMVISQRVGSNSLVAESYTVRGTVLDETDLPLPGVNVILKGTSIGTTTDYDGKFEFPQKLEINDVLVFSYIGYDTKEYKVAASQNDTIDITIVFDATDIELMGDVVVGDAYKSKRNIFQKFIALFK
;
A
#
# COMPACT_ATOMS: atom_id res chain seq x y z
N MET A 1 -18.98 18.89 5.39
CA MET A 1 -17.77 19.75 5.34
C MET A 1 -16.57 18.84 5.56
N LYS A 2 -15.57 18.85 4.66
CA LYS A 2 -14.32 18.10 4.89
C LYS A 2 -13.67 18.61 6.18
N LYS A 3 -13.56 17.73 7.16
CA LYS A 3 -12.89 18.02 8.43
C LYS A 3 -11.44 17.58 8.29
N SER A 4 -10.56 18.26 9.01
CA SER A 4 -9.13 18.07 8.90
C SER A 4 -8.51 18.11 10.29
N LEU A 5 -7.63 17.17 10.58
CA LEU A 5 -6.93 17.06 11.86
C LEU A 5 -5.44 17.21 11.61
N GLN A 6 -4.79 18.19 12.22
CA GLN A 6 -3.34 18.34 12.18
C GLN A 6 -2.77 17.80 13.48
N ILE A 7 -1.91 16.78 13.37
CA ILE A 7 -1.20 16.20 14.51
C ILE A 7 0.24 16.70 14.49
N SER A 8 0.73 17.15 15.64
CA SER A 8 2.10 17.62 15.80
C SER A 8 2.63 17.24 17.18
N VAL A 9 3.95 17.04 17.28
CA VAL A 9 4.63 16.81 18.56
C VAL A 9 5.27 18.10 19.03
N LYS A 10 4.83 18.60 20.19
CA LYS A 10 5.43 19.70 20.93
C LYS A 10 6.37 19.11 21.99
N ASN A 11 7.53 19.73 22.20
CA ASN A 11 8.56 19.27 23.14
C ASN A 11 9.02 17.83 22.84
N PRO A 12 9.76 17.61 21.74
CA PRO A 12 10.25 16.28 21.41
C PRO A 12 11.13 15.73 22.54
N CYS A 13 10.91 14.46 22.86
CA CYS A 13 11.59 13.72 23.90
C CYS A 13 12.75 12.92 23.29
N SER A 14 13.92 13.00 23.91
CA SER A 14 15.13 12.27 23.48
C SER A 14 15.37 10.97 24.25
N GLU A 15 14.42 10.56 25.10
CA GLU A 15 14.48 9.30 25.82
C GLU A 15 14.40 8.11 24.86
N ASN A 16 15.04 7.00 25.24
CA ASN A 16 14.96 5.76 24.48
C ASN A 16 13.73 4.95 24.89
N PHE A 17 12.73 4.90 24.00
CA PHE A 17 11.48 4.18 24.21
C PHE A 17 11.68 2.69 24.56
N ALA A 18 12.74 2.06 24.07
CA ALA A 18 13.03 0.64 24.36
C ALA A 18 13.29 0.37 25.85
N ASN A 19 13.62 1.40 26.63
CA ASN A 19 13.86 1.29 28.07
C ASN A 19 12.59 1.50 28.91
N PHE A 20 11.44 1.78 28.29
CA PHE A 20 10.21 2.09 29.01
C PHE A 20 9.55 0.82 29.56
N ARG A 21 8.82 0.97 30.67
CA ARG A 21 7.98 -0.10 31.19
C ARG A 21 6.78 -0.27 30.26
N SER A 22 6.61 -1.44 29.65
CA SER A 22 5.52 -1.68 28.69
C SER A 22 4.15 -1.46 29.32
N THR A 23 3.25 -0.81 28.59
CA THR A 23 1.83 -0.65 28.92
C THR A 23 0.97 -1.27 27.83
N GLU A 24 -0.36 -1.23 27.98
CA GLU A 24 -1.28 -1.75 26.95
C GLU A 24 -1.19 -0.98 25.63
N GLN A 25 -0.89 0.32 25.68
CA GLN A 25 -0.89 1.22 24.53
C GLN A 25 0.51 1.69 24.10
N GLY A 26 1.55 1.37 24.87
CA GLY A 26 2.92 1.75 24.56
C GLY A 26 3.86 1.50 25.73
N GLY A 27 4.38 2.58 26.33
CA GLY A 27 5.32 2.49 27.44
C GLY A 27 5.23 3.65 28.42
N PHE A 28 5.51 3.39 29.68
CA PHE A 28 5.59 4.41 30.72
C PHE A 28 7.02 4.94 30.85
N CYS A 29 7.18 6.26 30.68
CA CYS A 29 8.47 6.94 30.83
C CYS A 29 8.68 7.37 32.29
N ASP A 30 9.68 6.79 32.94
CA ASP A 30 10.00 7.12 34.35
C ASP A 30 10.62 8.51 34.52
N GLN A 31 11.15 9.14 33.47
CA GLN A 31 11.74 10.49 33.55
C GLN A 31 10.68 11.58 33.64
N CYS A 32 9.66 11.52 32.78
CA CYS A 32 8.57 12.50 32.77
C CYS A 32 7.30 12.02 33.49
N GLN A 33 7.29 10.78 33.99
CA GLN A 33 6.16 10.15 34.69
C GLN A 33 4.87 10.18 33.86
N LYS A 34 4.99 9.99 32.53
CA LYS A 34 3.88 9.96 31.58
C LYS A 34 3.84 8.63 30.84
N GLU A 35 2.63 8.18 30.51
CA GLU A 35 2.42 7.16 29.50
C GLU A 35 2.67 7.73 28.11
N VAL A 36 3.44 7.01 27.32
CA VAL A 36 3.70 7.29 25.90
C VAL A 36 2.98 6.22 25.08
N ILE A 37 1.98 6.66 24.30
CA ILE A 37 1.23 5.81 23.40
C ILE A 37 2.04 5.59 22.12
N ASP A 38 2.16 4.34 21.67
CA ASP A 38 2.91 3.97 20.47
C ASP A 38 1.99 4.00 19.23
N PHE A 39 1.98 5.12 18.52
CA PHE A 39 1.21 5.29 17.29
C PHE A 39 1.93 4.73 16.04
N THR A 40 3.20 4.35 16.15
CA THR A 40 4.03 3.90 15.00
C THR A 40 3.49 2.67 14.28
N ARG A 41 2.55 1.95 14.91
CA ARG A 41 1.91 0.73 14.40
C ARG A 41 0.45 0.94 14.01
N LEU A 42 -0.10 2.14 14.19
CA LEU A 42 -1.49 2.45 13.90
C LEU A 42 -1.66 3.00 12.49
N SER A 43 -2.77 2.62 11.86
CA SER A 43 -3.19 3.18 10.58
C SER A 43 -3.66 4.62 10.72
N ASP A 44 -3.66 5.36 9.61
CA ASP A 44 -4.15 6.74 9.54
C ASP A 44 -5.58 6.89 10.11
N LEU A 45 -6.44 5.89 9.89
CA LEU A 45 -7.80 5.88 10.44
C LEU A 45 -7.80 5.70 11.96
N GLU A 46 -7.00 4.78 12.50
CA GLU A 46 -6.93 4.54 13.94
C GLU A 46 -6.37 5.74 14.69
N VAL A 47 -5.33 6.39 14.14
CA VAL A 47 -4.77 7.65 14.66
C VAL A 47 -5.86 8.72 14.71
N VAL A 48 -6.60 8.92 13.62
CA VAL A 48 -7.71 9.90 13.57
C VAL A 48 -8.83 9.55 14.56
N GLN A 49 -9.18 8.27 14.72
CA GLN A 49 -10.22 7.86 15.67
C GLN A 49 -9.77 8.08 17.13
N HIS A 50 -8.50 7.84 17.44
CA HIS A 50 -7.93 8.08 18.77
C HIS A 50 -8.12 9.54 19.19
N PHE A 51 -7.63 10.48 18.37
CA PHE A 51 -7.69 11.92 18.66
C PHE A 51 -9.06 12.57 18.41
N LYS A 52 -10.03 11.82 17.88
CA LYS A 52 -11.45 12.24 17.91
C LYS A 52 -12.12 11.94 19.24
N LYS A 53 -11.68 10.88 19.93
CA LYS A 53 -12.27 10.42 21.19
C LYS A 53 -11.61 11.07 22.40
N ASP A 54 -10.32 11.36 22.31
CA ASP A 54 -9.53 11.96 23.37
C ASP A 54 -9.04 13.37 22.99
N ASN A 55 -9.38 14.35 23.83
CA ASN A 55 -8.95 15.75 23.70
C ASN A 55 -7.92 16.13 24.79
N GLY A 56 -7.41 15.14 25.54
CA GLY A 56 -6.42 15.32 26.60
C GLY A 56 -5.00 15.59 26.08
N SER A 57 -4.08 15.85 27.02
CA SER A 57 -2.65 15.96 26.73
C SER A 57 -2.04 14.56 26.58
N THR A 58 -2.07 14.02 25.36
CA THR A 58 -1.44 12.74 25.04
C THR A 58 0.07 12.93 24.84
N CYS A 59 0.91 12.04 25.39
CA CYS A 59 2.28 11.87 24.93
C CYS A 59 2.32 10.67 23.98
N GLY A 60 2.95 10.82 22.82
CA GLY A 60 2.92 9.77 21.81
C GLY A 60 4.23 9.63 21.07
N ARG A 61 4.48 8.42 20.57
CA ARG A 61 5.57 8.06 19.66
C ARG A 61 4.99 7.85 18.26
N PHE A 62 5.52 8.55 17.28
CA PHE A 62 5.05 8.60 15.90
C PHE A 62 6.19 8.40 14.93
N ARG A 63 5.89 7.88 13.75
CA ARG A 63 6.74 8.04 12.57
C ARG A 63 6.60 9.49 12.08
N ILE A 64 7.67 10.12 11.58
CA ILE A 64 7.57 11.50 11.04
C ILE A 64 6.51 11.59 9.93
N SER A 65 6.35 10.54 9.11
CA SER A 65 5.31 10.43 8.09
C SER A 65 3.87 10.50 8.63
N GLN A 66 3.65 10.20 9.91
CA GLN A 66 2.35 10.32 10.59
C GLN A 66 2.08 11.75 11.10
N LEU A 67 3.08 12.63 11.15
CA LEU A 67 2.93 14.01 11.62
C LEU A 67 2.46 14.94 10.48
N LYS A 68 1.29 14.61 9.92
CA LYS A 68 0.69 15.26 8.76
C LYS A 68 -0.72 15.79 9.06
N ILE A 69 -1.31 16.44 8.06
CA ILE A 69 -2.72 16.85 8.07
C ILE A 69 -3.56 15.69 7.52
N TYR A 70 -4.50 15.21 8.32
CA TYR A 70 -5.44 14.17 7.95
C TYR A 70 -6.74 14.79 7.44
N GLU A 71 -7.10 14.57 6.19
CA GLU A 71 -8.41 14.96 5.65
C GLU A 71 -9.41 13.81 5.73
N PHE A 72 -10.62 14.07 6.24
CA PHE A 72 -11.67 13.05 6.28
C PHE A 72 -13.07 13.65 6.08
N GLU A 73 -13.93 12.84 5.49
CA GLU A 73 -15.35 13.16 5.32
C GLU A 73 -16.12 12.65 6.54
N SER A 74 -16.95 13.50 7.15
CA SER A 74 -17.87 13.05 8.18
C SER A 74 -18.94 12.19 7.51
N VAL A 75 -18.84 10.87 7.62
CA VAL A 75 -19.96 9.99 7.28
C VAL A 75 -21.09 10.31 8.26
N GLY A 76 -22.11 11.01 7.77
CA GLY A 76 -23.33 11.22 8.54
C GLY A 76 -24.04 9.88 8.65
N ILE A 77 -23.92 9.22 9.81
CA ILE A 77 -24.77 8.06 10.10
C ILE A 77 -26.18 8.61 10.25
N MET A 78 -27.01 8.45 9.22
CA MET A 78 -28.45 8.60 9.39
C MET A 78 -28.90 7.53 10.39
N ASN A 79 -29.35 7.98 11.55
CA ASN A 79 -29.99 7.14 12.56
C ASN A 79 -31.28 6.58 11.96
N MET A 80 -31.20 5.37 11.38
CA MET A 80 -32.35 4.65 10.86
C MET A 80 -33.11 4.00 12.01
N ASN A 81 -33.82 4.81 12.78
CA ASN A 81 -34.90 4.32 13.63
C ASN A 81 -36.23 4.43 12.87
N ILE A 82 -36.37 3.64 11.80
CA ILE A 82 -37.62 3.48 11.06
C ILE A 82 -37.99 1.99 11.08
N PHE A 83 -38.57 1.57 12.20
CA PHE A 83 -39.35 0.32 12.28
C PHE A 83 -40.77 0.69 12.70
N PRO A 84 -41.68 1.05 11.77
CA PRO A 84 -43.10 0.91 12.05
C PRO A 84 -43.47 -0.56 11.85
N LYS A 85 -43.80 -1.23 12.95
CA LYS A 85 -44.52 -2.50 12.95
C LYS A 85 -45.91 -2.27 12.33
N SER A 86 -46.15 -2.68 11.09
CA SER A 86 -47.47 -3.09 10.58
C SER A 86 -47.39 -3.34 9.07
N PHE A 87 -47.74 -4.56 8.66
CA PHE A 87 -48.41 -5.01 7.42
C PHE A 87 -48.09 -6.51 7.36
N GLY A 88 -49.00 -7.42 7.68
CA GLY A 88 -50.34 -7.50 7.14
C GLY A 88 -50.30 -8.55 6.03
N ILE A 89 -50.64 -9.78 6.38
CA ILE A 89 -50.62 -10.98 5.56
C ILE A 89 -51.59 -10.82 4.38
N ALA A 90 -51.18 -11.18 3.17
CA ALA A 90 -52.12 -11.58 2.12
C ALA A 90 -51.48 -12.64 1.20
N SER A 91 -51.73 -13.90 1.53
CA SER A 91 -51.70 -15.02 0.60
C SER A 91 -52.85 -14.85 -0.41
N PHE A 92 -52.60 -15.01 -1.71
CA PHE A 92 -53.61 -15.56 -2.62
C PHE A 92 -52.93 -16.32 -3.79
N SER A 93 -53.05 -17.62 -3.65
CA SER A 93 -52.97 -18.78 -4.55
C SER A 93 -53.20 -18.61 -6.07
N LEU A 94 -52.45 -19.46 -6.79
CA LEU A 94 -52.81 -20.34 -7.93
C LEU A 94 -53.36 -19.78 -9.27
N LEU A 95 -52.65 -20.13 -10.35
CA LEU A 95 -53.13 -20.79 -11.60
C LEU A 95 -51.86 -21.05 -12.47
N ALA A 96 -51.29 -22.25 -12.62
CA ALA A 96 -51.75 -23.49 -13.27
C ALA A 96 -52.12 -23.33 -14.76
N LEU A 97 -51.26 -23.76 -15.70
CA LEU A 97 -51.46 -24.91 -16.62
C LEU A 97 -50.41 -24.97 -17.77
N CYS A 98 -49.85 -26.18 -17.95
CA CYS A 98 -49.40 -26.92 -19.15
C CYS A 98 -48.55 -26.23 -20.25
N ALA A 99 -47.51 -26.84 -20.83
CA ALA A 99 -47.53 -28.18 -21.44
C ALA A 99 -46.13 -28.80 -21.60
N THR A 100 -46.11 -30.12 -21.53
CA THR A 100 -44.99 -31.03 -21.77
C THR A 100 -44.74 -31.26 -23.27
N ALA A 101 -43.49 -31.44 -23.66
CA ALA A 101 -43.10 -32.34 -24.75
C ALA A 101 -41.84 -33.13 -24.34
N PRO A 102 -41.73 -34.42 -24.67
CA PRO A 102 -40.57 -35.23 -24.35
C PRO A 102 -39.52 -35.11 -25.47
N VAL A 103 -38.24 -34.99 -25.12
CA VAL A 103 -37.17 -35.23 -26.09
C VAL A 103 -36.24 -36.28 -25.53
N GLN A 104 -36.17 -37.38 -26.29
CA GLN A 104 -35.49 -38.63 -26.00
C GLN A 104 -33.97 -38.46 -25.87
N SER A 105 -33.44 -39.19 -24.89
CA SER A 105 -32.04 -39.56 -24.77
C SER A 105 -31.65 -40.47 -25.95
N GLN A 106 -30.56 -40.14 -26.66
CA GLN A 106 -29.92 -41.06 -27.59
C GLN A 106 -28.53 -41.42 -27.09
N GLU A 107 -28.40 -42.71 -26.87
CA GLU A 107 -27.22 -43.50 -26.58
C GLU A 107 -26.19 -43.37 -27.71
N VAL A 108 -24.98 -42.90 -27.39
CA VAL A 108 -23.87 -42.90 -28.34
C VAL A 108 -22.98 -44.10 -28.03
N ALA A 109 -22.97 -45.01 -29.00
CA ALA A 109 -22.23 -46.25 -29.04
C ALA A 109 -20.70 -46.06 -28.99
N GLN A 110 -20.06 -47.09 -28.46
CA GLN A 110 -18.63 -47.34 -28.44
C GLN A 110 -18.00 -47.32 -29.85
N ALA A 111 -16.80 -46.74 -29.95
CA ALA A 111 -15.80 -47.12 -30.94
C ALA A 111 -14.39 -46.98 -30.34
N THR A 112 -13.82 -48.10 -29.90
CA THR A 112 -12.36 -48.36 -29.90
C THR A 112 -11.94 -48.86 -31.29
N PRO A 113 -10.64 -49.06 -31.63
CA PRO A 113 -9.40 -48.39 -31.26
C PRO A 113 -8.54 -48.06 -32.50
N LYS A 114 -7.53 -47.18 -32.38
CA LYS A 114 -6.20 -47.42 -32.98
C LYS A 114 -5.14 -46.57 -32.28
N MET A 115 -4.43 -47.20 -31.36
CA MET A 115 -3.19 -46.67 -30.81
C MET A 115 -2.11 -46.89 -31.87
N GLU A 116 -1.74 -45.83 -32.58
CA GLU A 116 -0.56 -45.84 -33.43
C GLU A 116 0.56 -45.10 -32.70
N MET A 117 1.60 -45.87 -32.42
CA MET A 117 2.79 -45.49 -31.70
C MET A 117 3.64 -44.63 -32.62
N VAL A 118 3.80 -43.34 -32.32
CA VAL A 118 4.86 -42.52 -32.92
C VAL A 118 5.72 -41.98 -31.80
N ILE A 119 6.75 -42.77 -31.48
CA ILE A 119 7.90 -42.32 -30.70
C ILE A 119 8.67 -41.34 -31.58
N SER A 120 8.44 -40.04 -31.40
CA SER A 120 9.36 -39.01 -31.88
C SER A 120 10.21 -38.55 -30.69
N GLN A 121 11.30 -39.30 -30.43
CA GLN A 121 12.35 -38.85 -29.53
C GLN A 121 13.09 -37.68 -30.20
N ARG A 122 12.64 -36.46 -29.92
CA ARG A 122 13.52 -35.29 -30.04
C ARG A 122 14.39 -35.28 -28.79
N VAL A 123 15.61 -35.79 -28.91
CA VAL A 123 16.69 -35.45 -27.98
C VAL A 123 16.99 -33.98 -28.21
N GLY A 124 16.22 -33.12 -27.53
CA GLY A 124 16.58 -31.74 -27.35
C GLY A 124 17.85 -31.73 -26.52
N SER A 125 18.97 -31.49 -27.19
CA SER A 125 20.18 -31.02 -26.55
C SER A 125 19.81 -29.74 -25.77
N ASN A 126 19.56 -29.88 -24.47
CA ASN A 126 19.53 -28.76 -23.54
C ASN A 126 20.94 -28.16 -23.52
N SER A 127 21.21 -27.28 -24.48
CA SER A 127 22.21 -26.25 -24.29
C SER A 127 21.75 -25.47 -23.08
N LEU A 128 22.45 -25.62 -21.96
CA LEU A 128 22.30 -24.78 -20.77
C LEU A 128 22.80 -23.38 -21.16
N VAL A 129 22.02 -22.66 -21.96
CA VAL A 129 22.21 -21.24 -22.15
C VAL A 129 21.74 -20.64 -20.83
N ALA A 130 22.67 -20.08 -20.06
CA ALA A 130 22.32 -19.30 -18.89
C ALA A 130 21.39 -18.17 -19.36
N GLU A 131 20.13 -18.21 -18.91
CA GLU A 131 19.13 -17.24 -19.31
C GLU A 131 19.41 -15.94 -18.54
N SER A 132 19.72 -14.89 -19.29
CA SER A 132 20.13 -13.60 -18.74
C SER A 132 19.17 -12.51 -19.22
N TYR A 133 18.73 -11.65 -18.32
CA TYR A 133 17.64 -10.71 -18.54
C TYR A 133 18.09 -9.25 -18.41
N THR A 134 17.57 -8.38 -19.27
CA THR A 134 17.65 -6.93 -19.06
C THR A 134 16.56 -6.51 -18.08
N VAL A 135 16.94 -5.93 -16.94
CA VAL A 135 15.98 -5.42 -15.96
C VAL A 135 15.89 -3.90 -16.10
N ARG A 136 14.68 -3.39 -16.25
CA ARG A 136 14.38 -1.96 -16.29
C ARG A 136 13.10 -1.68 -15.51
N GLY A 137 12.82 -0.43 -15.21
CA GLY A 137 11.66 -0.12 -14.42
C GLY A 137 11.54 1.32 -14.01
N THR A 138 10.59 1.57 -13.11
CA THR A 138 10.33 2.87 -12.50
C THR A 138 10.36 2.75 -10.98
N VAL A 139 10.94 3.74 -10.32
CA VAL A 139 10.96 3.86 -8.87
C VAL A 139 10.08 5.04 -8.44
N LEU A 140 9.18 4.77 -7.50
CA LEU A 140 8.20 5.72 -6.98
C LEU A 140 8.31 5.83 -5.45
N ASP A 141 7.81 6.92 -4.89
CA ASP A 141 7.51 7.04 -3.46
C ASP A 141 6.11 6.50 -3.12
N GLU A 142 5.77 6.50 -1.84
CA GLU A 142 4.47 6.06 -1.32
C GLU A 142 3.26 6.90 -1.78
N THR A 143 3.51 8.03 -2.43
CA THR A 143 2.49 8.91 -3.02
C THR A 143 2.39 8.79 -4.54
N ASP A 144 3.00 7.74 -5.11
CA ASP A 144 3.10 7.47 -6.55
C ASP A 144 3.90 8.52 -7.33
N LEU A 145 4.75 9.32 -6.67
CA LEU A 145 5.62 10.28 -7.35
C LEU A 145 6.96 9.64 -7.76
N PRO A 146 7.50 9.97 -8.95
CA PRO A 146 8.76 9.42 -9.42
C PRO A 146 9.94 9.90 -8.57
N LEU A 147 10.85 8.97 -8.25
CA LEU A 147 12.06 9.24 -7.48
C LEU A 147 13.31 9.27 -8.36
N PRO A 148 13.85 10.46 -8.68
CA PRO A 148 15.10 10.60 -9.42
C PRO A 148 16.33 10.37 -8.53
N GLY A 149 17.39 9.79 -9.11
CA GLY A 149 18.68 9.60 -8.42
C GLY A 149 18.74 8.45 -7.41
N VAL A 150 17.79 7.50 -7.47
CA VAL A 150 17.82 6.27 -6.67
C VAL A 150 18.97 5.40 -7.17
N ASN A 151 19.80 4.91 -6.24
CA ASN A 151 20.89 3.99 -6.58
C ASN A 151 20.34 2.57 -6.75
N VAL A 152 20.64 1.94 -7.88
CA VAL A 152 20.25 0.55 -8.21
C VAL A 152 21.53 -0.27 -8.40
N ILE A 153 21.87 -1.11 -7.43
CA ILE A 153 23.17 -1.81 -7.37
C ILE A 153 22.96 -3.32 -7.32
N LEU A 154 23.76 -4.08 -8.07
CA LEU A 154 23.79 -5.53 -7.93
C LEU A 154 24.50 -5.91 -6.62
N LYS A 155 23.80 -6.65 -5.76
CA LYS A 155 24.23 -7.01 -4.40
C LYS A 155 25.62 -7.65 -4.39
N GLY A 156 26.51 -7.13 -3.55
CA GLY A 156 27.89 -7.62 -3.42
C GLY A 156 28.86 -7.10 -4.49
N THR A 157 28.42 -6.22 -5.38
CA THR A 157 29.25 -5.62 -6.43
C THR A 157 29.22 -4.09 -6.37
N SER A 158 30.03 -3.44 -7.20
CA SER A 158 29.94 -1.99 -7.46
C SER A 158 29.24 -1.67 -8.80
N ILE A 159 28.64 -2.68 -9.44
CA ILE A 159 27.95 -2.52 -10.72
C ILE A 159 26.54 -2.02 -10.41
N GLY A 160 26.16 -0.91 -11.04
CA GLY A 160 24.86 -0.30 -10.80
C GLY A 160 24.55 0.84 -11.76
N THR A 161 23.38 1.43 -11.56
CA THR A 161 22.88 2.58 -12.28
C THR A 161 22.08 3.47 -11.33
N THR A 162 21.59 4.60 -11.82
CA THR A 162 20.72 5.52 -11.08
C THR A 162 19.45 5.81 -11.86
N THR A 163 18.34 6.06 -11.17
CA THR A 163 17.10 6.49 -11.83
C THR A 163 17.22 7.90 -12.42
N ASP A 164 16.54 8.13 -13.55
CA ASP A 164 16.44 9.43 -14.23
C ASP A 164 15.36 10.35 -13.62
N TYR A 165 15.09 11.49 -14.26
CA TYR A 165 14.11 12.48 -13.80
C TYR A 165 12.68 11.93 -13.68
N ASP A 166 12.32 10.96 -14.52
CA ASP A 166 11.00 10.30 -14.49
C ASP A 166 10.99 9.07 -13.56
N GLY A 167 12.04 8.89 -12.75
CA GLY A 167 12.22 7.75 -11.85
C GLY A 167 12.54 6.44 -12.59
N LYS A 168 12.84 6.48 -13.89
CA LYS A 168 13.09 5.28 -14.69
C LYS A 168 14.55 4.85 -14.62
N PHE A 169 14.80 3.55 -14.76
CA PHE A 169 16.15 3.00 -14.87
C PHE A 169 16.17 1.83 -15.86
N GLU A 170 17.34 1.59 -16.44
CA GLU A 170 17.69 0.35 -17.14
C GLU A 170 19.04 -0.12 -16.60
N PHE A 171 19.10 -1.37 -16.12
CA PHE A 171 20.33 -1.92 -15.55
C PHE A 171 21.35 -2.18 -16.67
N PRO A 172 22.63 -1.77 -16.52
CA PRO A 172 23.59 -1.70 -17.63
C PRO A 172 24.10 -3.07 -18.11
N GLN A 173 23.73 -4.15 -17.42
CA GLN A 173 24.19 -5.51 -17.66
C GLN A 173 23.00 -6.47 -17.65
N LYS A 174 23.09 -7.59 -18.37
CA LYS A 174 22.11 -8.67 -18.21
C LYS A 174 22.31 -9.40 -16.88
N LEU A 175 21.21 -9.68 -16.19
CA LEU A 175 21.19 -10.31 -14.87
C LEU A 175 20.72 -11.76 -14.96
N GLU A 176 21.26 -12.60 -14.10
CA GLU A 176 20.89 -14.01 -14.01
C GLU A 176 19.76 -14.23 -13.00
N ILE A 177 19.10 -15.38 -13.09
CA ILE A 177 18.07 -15.76 -12.12
C ILE A 177 18.71 -15.84 -10.72
N ASN A 178 18.04 -15.26 -9.73
CA ASN A 178 18.47 -15.10 -8.34
C ASN A 178 19.45 -13.97 -8.06
N ASP A 179 19.90 -13.20 -9.06
CA ASP A 179 20.58 -11.93 -8.80
C ASP A 179 19.69 -11.02 -7.96
N VAL A 180 20.30 -10.24 -7.08
CA VAL A 180 19.57 -9.32 -6.19
C VAL A 180 19.99 -7.90 -6.50
N LEU A 181 19.04 -7.08 -6.93
CA LEU A 181 19.21 -5.64 -7.05
C LEU A 181 18.84 -4.97 -5.73
N VAL A 182 19.70 -4.09 -5.25
CA VAL A 182 19.53 -3.29 -4.05
C VAL A 182 19.26 -1.87 -4.49
N PHE A 183 18.09 -1.36 -4.10
CA PHE A 183 17.64 0.00 -4.35
C PHE A 183 17.81 0.81 -3.07
N SER A 184 18.56 1.91 -3.15
CA SER A 184 18.79 2.79 -2.00
C SER A 184 18.63 4.26 -2.36
N TYR A 185 18.01 4.99 -1.46
CA TYR A 185 17.78 6.42 -1.60
C TYR A 185 17.77 7.08 -0.22
N ILE A 186 18.26 8.32 -0.14
CA ILE A 186 18.45 9.00 1.15
C ILE A 186 17.10 9.30 1.77
N GLY A 187 16.91 8.88 3.03
CA GLY A 187 15.66 9.08 3.75
C GLY A 187 14.58 8.04 3.44
N TYR A 188 14.92 6.93 2.77
CA TYR A 188 14.00 5.84 2.49
C TYR A 188 14.60 4.46 2.81
N ASP A 189 13.71 3.51 3.13
CA ASP A 189 14.10 2.15 3.44
C ASP A 189 14.63 1.43 2.19
N THR A 190 15.75 0.73 2.33
CA THR A 190 16.36 -0.02 1.22
C THR A 190 15.41 -1.11 0.73
N LYS A 191 15.24 -1.22 -0.58
CA LYS A 191 14.44 -2.27 -1.21
C LYS A 191 15.35 -3.27 -1.92
N GLU A 192 15.01 -4.54 -1.85
CA GLU A 192 15.69 -5.59 -2.62
C GLU A 192 14.71 -6.18 -3.64
N TYR A 193 15.19 -6.39 -4.86
CA TYR A 193 14.48 -7.11 -5.90
C TYR A 193 15.31 -8.31 -6.34
N LYS A 194 14.72 -9.50 -6.22
CA LYS A 194 15.33 -10.74 -6.68
C LYS A 194 14.87 -11.05 -8.10
N VAL A 195 15.81 -11.18 -9.03
CA VAL A 195 15.54 -11.50 -10.44
C VAL A 195 14.93 -12.90 -10.53
N ALA A 196 13.74 -12.98 -11.13
CA ALA A 196 13.03 -14.22 -11.39
C ALA A 196 13.05 -14.55 -12.89
N ALA A 197 12.80 -15.81 -13.23
CA ALA A 197 12.68 -16.25 -14.62
C ALA A 197 11.51 -15.54 -15.31
N SER A 198 11.73 -15.13 -16.56
CA SER A 198 10.75 -14.46 -17.42
C SER A 198 10.70 -15.14 -18.77
N GLN A 199 9.55 -15.10 -19.45
CA GLN A 199 9.44 -15.58 -20.84
C GLN A 199 10.08 -14.60 -21.83
N ASN A 200 10.29 -13.35 -21.41
CA ASN A 200 10.89 -12.31 -22.21
C ASN A 200 12.31 -12.03 -21.72
N ASP A 201 13.21 -11.68 -22.65
CA ASP A 201 14.57 -11.21 -22.36
C ASP A 201 14.61 -9.93 -21.51
N THR A 202 13.48 -9.22 -21.38
CA THR A 202 13.34 -7.99 -20.60
C THR A 202 12.33 -8.17 -19.47
N ILE A 203 12.68 -7.67 -18.29
CA ILE A 203 11.84 -7.65 -17.10
C ILE A 203 11.58 -6.18 -16.74
N ASP A 204 10.30 -5.79 -16.78
CA ASP A 204 9.83 -4.47 -16.38
C ASP A 204 9.32 -4.53 -14.92
N ILE A 205 9.86 -3.68 -14.05
CA ILE A 205 9.49 -3.64 -12.62
C ILE A 205 9.10 -2.24 -12.14
N THR A 206 8.26 -2.20 -11.10
CA THR A 206 7.96 -0.98 -10.34
C THR A 206 8.36 -1.21 -8.89
N ILE A 207 9.22 -0.34 -8.36
CA ILE A 207 9.62 -0.34 -6.95
C ILE A 207 9.01 0.87 -6.28
N VAL A 208 8.25 0.63 -5.21
CA VAL A 208 7.71 1.70 -4.35
C VAL A 208 8.55 1.73 -3.09
N PHE A 209 9.16 2.89 -2.80
CA PHE A 209 9.88 3.12 -1.57
C PHE A 209 8.92 3.55 -0.46
N ASP A 210 9.29 3.19 0.76
CA ASP A 210 8.69 3.76 1.97
C ASP A 210 9.74 4.68 2.59
N ALA A 211 9.35 5.89 2.96
CA ALA A 211 10.22 6.81 3.69
C ALA A 211 10.77 6.11 4.95
N THR A 212 12.05 6.29 5.23
CA THR A 212 12.65 5.81 6.47
C THR A 212 12.01 6.59 7.58
N ASP A 213 11.19 5.88 8.34
CA ASP A 213 10.40 6.49 9.37
C ASP A 213 11.28 6.75 10.58
N ILE A 214 11.85 7.95 10.62
CA ILE A 214 12.39 8.53 11.84
C ILE A 214 11.24 8.61 12.84
N GLU A 215 11.46 8.11 14.04
CA GLU A 215 10.47 8.14 15.09
C GLU A 215 10.66 9.39 15.95
N LEU A 216 9.55 10.04 16.27
CA LEU A 216 9.51 11.20 17.14
C LEU A 216 8.54 10.93 18.29
N MET A 217 8.96 11.30 19.50
CA MET A 217 8.17 11.13 20.70
C MET A 217 7.99 12.46 21.43
N GLY A 218 6.84 12.70 22.05
CA GLY A 218 6.64 13.90 22.87
C GLY A 218 5.17 14.25 23.08
N ASP A 219 4.91 15.43 23.62
CA ASP A 219 3.55 15.92 23.88
C ASP A 219 2.83 16.19 22.56
N VAL A 220 1.65 15.61 22.37
CA VAL A 220 0.89 15.75 21.13
C VAL A 220 -0.01 16.97 21.21
N VAL A 221 0.03 17.78 20.15
CA VAL A 221 -0.91 18.87 19.93
C VAL A 221 -1.72 18.55 18.68
N VAL A 222 -3.04 18.53 18.90
CA VAL A 222 -4.04 18.34 17.87
C VAL A 222 -4.64 19.70 17.53
N GLY A 223 -4.50 20.11 16.27
CA GLY A 223 -5.04 21.36 15.75
C GLY A 223 -6.01 21.15 14.60
N ASP A 224 -6.86 22.14 14.34
CA ASP A 224 -7.57 22.23 13.06
C ASP A 224 -6.58 22.68 11.98
N ALA A 225 -6.62 22.04 10.80
CA ALA A 225 -5.77 22.47 9.70
C ALA A 225 -6.09 23.93 9.32
N TYR A 226 -5.08 24.80 9.36
CA TYR A 226 -5.22 26.20 9.00
C TYR A 226 -5.58 26.33 7.51
N LYS A 227 -6.86 26.60 7.21
CA LYS A 227 -7.26 27.02 5.86
C LYS A 227 -6.91 28.50 5.70
N SER A 228 -5.80 28.77 5.03
CA SER A 228 -5.50 30.11 4.53
C SER A 228 -6.72 30.62 3.75
N LYS A 229 -7.37 31.66 4.27
CA LYS A 229 -8.32 32.43 3.48
C LYS A 229 -7.51 33.10 2.37
N ARG A 230 -7.46 32.50 1.17
CA ARG A 230 -6.98 33.21 -0.02
C ARG A 230 -7.77 34.51 -0.10
N ASN A 231 -7.09 35.64 0.11
CA ASN A 231 -7.69 36.94 -0.06
C ASN A 231 -8.22 37.02 -1.49
N ILE A 232 -9.44 37.53 -1.67
CA ILE A 232 -10.08 37.70 -2.99
C ILE A 232 -9.14 38.41 -3.96
N PHE A 233 -8.28 39.30 -3.46
CA PHE A 233 -7.24 39.99 -4.21
C PHE A 233 -6.20 39.06 -4.87
N GLN A 234 -5.81 37.96 -4.22
CA GLN A 234 -4.90 36.97 -4.80
C GLN A 234 -5.57 36.16 -5.93
N LYS A 235 -6.89 35.93 -5.85
CA LYS A 235 -7.66 35.34 -6.97
C LYS A 235 -7.75 36.32 -8.15
N PHE A 236 -7.93 37.61 -7.88
CA PHE A 236 -7.94 38.63 -8.92
C PHE A 236 -6.59 38.74 -9.64
N ILE A 237 -5.46 38.77 -8.91
CA ILE A 237 -4.13 38.87 -9.53
C ILE A 237 -3.81 37.62 -10.38
N ALA A 238 -4.25 36.43 -9.96
CA ALA A 238 -4.06 35.19 -10.72
C ALA A 238 -4.89 35.09 -12.01
N LEU A 239 -5.92 35.93 -12.19
CA LEU A 239 -6.74 35.99 -13.41
C LEU A 239 -6.16 36.91 -14.48
N PHE A 240 -5.17 37.74 -14.14
CA PHE A 240 -4.53 38.69 -15.05
C PHE A 240 -3.08 38.30 -15.38
N LYS A 241 -2.72 37.02 -15.21
CA LYS A 241 -1.43 36.46 -15.60
C LYS A 241 -1.61 35.38 -16.64
#